data_AF-A0A2E6SUQ0-F1
#
_entry.id   AF-A0A2E6SUQ0-F1
#
_cell.length_a   1.000
_cell.length_b   1.000
_cell.length_c   1.000
_cell.angle_alpha   90.00
_cell.angle_beta   90.00
_cell.angle_gamma   90.00
#
_symmetry.space_group_name_H-M   'P 1'
#
loop_
_entity.id
_entity.type
_entity.pdbx_description
1 polymer ?
#
loop_
_entity_poly.entity_id
_entity_poly.type
_entity_poly.pdbx_seq_one_letter_code
_entity_poly.pdbx_strand_id
1 'polypeptide(L)'
;MRKFQFLLPIILAFSFTSSPSKKMRWEFKSQLADPVNIDTKLLKEAVIEYVNFRRQKTRKNQIQSNLYLDSIIGQFNTKYKNKDLYKKRKKVRQNFYSKAWDLGYTNSWFKIMYSESSTLLVSGKSIYFNSELNGFCWGTKKSLRDTNIKPILVPKLTYRQLAKRLVSRSLPGSNRRWINTSGVDKIGIQVNVNEKGFPYKLPSIELIFIVSGNVMPTKL
;
A
#
# COMPACT_ATOMS: atom_id res chain seq x y z
N MET A 1 77.95 0.13 0.02
CA MET A 1 77.93 1.50 0.57
C MET A 1 76.52 1.85 1.03
N ARG A 2 76.42 2.46 2.21
CA ARG A 2 75.19 2.87 2.91
C ARG A 2 74.37 3.93 2.15
N LYS A 3 73.05 3.96 2.41
CA LYS A 3 72.19 5.10 2.84
C LYS A 3 70.79 4.95 2.22
N PHE A 4 69.73 4.61 2.97
CA PHE A 4 68.92 5.36 3.96
C PHE A 4 67.70 6.11 3.37
N GLN A 5 66.51 5.73 3.88
CA GLN A 5 65.26 6.53 4.06
C GLN A 5 64.50 6.98 2.80
N PHE A 6 63.17 6.93 2.67
CA PHE A 6 62.04 7.16 3.61
C PHE A 6 60.87 6.19 3.30
N LEU A 7 60.28 5.49 4.28
CA LEU A 7 59.11 5.86 5.09
C LEU A 7 57.81 6.18 4.30
N LEU A 8 56.89 5.22 4.22
CA LEU A 8 55.56 5.28 4.88
C LEU A 8 54.75 3.99 4.57
N PRO A 9 54.10 3.36 5.56
CA PRO A 9 53.19 2.25 5.33
C PRO A 9 51.85 2.81 4.84
N ILE A 10 51.35 2.30 3.71
CA ILE A 10 49.98 2.57 3.27
C ILE A 10 49.05 1.87 4.26
N ILE A 11 48.58 2.68 5.19
CA ILE A 11 47.50 2.43 6.13
C ILE A 11 46.27 1.96 5.35
N LEU A 12 45.85 0.72 5.63
CA LEU A 12 44.47 0.28 5.78
C LEU A 12 43.43 1.04 4.93
N ALA A 13 43.32 0.69 3.65
CA ALA A 13 42.03 0.74 3.00
C ALA A 13 41.24 -0.52 3.39
N PHE A 14 40.76 -0.57 4.65
CA PHE A 14 39.52 -1.26 4.92
C PHE A 14 38.49 -0.59 4.01
N SER A 15 38.24 -1.23 2.86
CA SER A 15 37.00 -1.02 2.15
C SER A 15 35.91 -1.45 3.11
N PHE A 16 35.42 -0.47 3.87
CA PHE A 16 34.07 -0.50 4.40
C PHE A 16 33.19 -0.78 3.18
N THR A 17 32.94 -2.07 2.94
CA THR A 17 31.64 -2.49 2.46
C THR A 17 30.70 -1.95 3.53
N SER A 18 30.21 -0.73 3.29
CA SER A 18 29.11 -0.18 4.03
C SER A 18 27.96 -1.13 3.76
N SER A 19 27.87 -2.17 4.59
CA SER A 19 26.68 -2.96 4.75
C SER A 19 25.57 -1.92 4.85
N PRO A 20 24.60 -1.90 3.90
CA PRO A 20 23.54 -0.92 3.96
C PRO A 20 22.97 -1.01 5.37
N SER A 21 22.95 0.14 6.06
CA SER A 21 22.70 0.18 7.49
C SER A 21 21.52 -0.75 7.81
N LYS A 22 21.67 -1.63 8.80
CA LYS A 22 20.62 -2.58 9.26
C LYS A 22 19.31 -1.86 9.68
N LYS A 23 19.28 -0.53 9.58
CA LYS A 23 18.12 0.35 9.64
C LYS A 23 18.12 1.31 8.43
N MET A 24 17.90 0.81 7.22
CA MET A 24 16.89 1.45 6.38
C MET A 24 15.53 1.13 7.04
N ARG A 25 15.35 1.70 8.24
CA ARG A 25 14.04 1.78 8.88
C ARG A 25 13.24 2.52 7.84
N TRP A 26 12.10 1.95 7.50
CA TRP A 26 10.96 2.68 6.99
C TRP A 26 10.74 3.97 7.79
N GLU A 27 11.47 5.00 7.41
CA GLU A 27 11.24 6.36 7.81
C GLU A 27 10.15 6.88 6.87
N PHE A 28 9.24 7.69 7.41
CA PHE A 28 8.06 8.25 6.74
C PHE A 28 6.89 7.25 6.57
N LYS A 29 5.66 7.46 7.06
CA LYS A 29 4.97 8.63 7.61
C LYS A 29 4.26 8.23 8.92
N SER A 30 4.65 8.84 10.03
CA SER A 30 4.02 8.68 11.36
C SER A 30 2.63 9.33 11.44
N GLN A 31 2.23 10.06 10.40
CA GLN A 31 0.93 10.69 10.31
C GLN A 31 -0.18 9.66 10.47
N LEU A 32 -1.15 10.01 11.32
CA LEU A 32 -2.34 9.21 11.56
C LEU A 32 -3.29 9.37 10.38
N ALA A 33 -3.85 8.25 9.93
CA ALA A 33 -4.85 8.23 8.86
C ALA A 33 -6.20 8.63 9.46
N ASP A 34 -6.76 9.76 8.99
CA ASP A 34 -8.10 10.16 9.40
C ASP A 34 -9.16 9.26 8.74
N PRO A 35 -10.14 8.70 9.47
CA PRO A 35 -11.18 7.87 8.89
C PRO A 35 -12.04 8.55 7.82
N VAL A 36 -12.24 9.86 7.88
CA VAL A 36 -13.11 10.60 6.94
C VAL A 36 -12.25 11.32 5.90
N ASN A 37 -11.22 12.03 6.34
CA ASN A 37 -10.39 12.85 5.46
C ASN A 37 -9.05 12.18 5.13
N ILE A 38 -9.09 11.09 4.36
CA ILE A 38 -7.86 10.42 3.90
C ILE A 38 -7.12 11.25 2.85
N ASP A 39 -5.84 11.51 3.11
CA ASP A 39 -4.90 11.95 2.09
C ASP A 39 -4.54 10.77 1.18
N THR A 40 -5.19 10.74 0.03
CA THR A 40 -5.05 9.68 -0.97
C THR A 40 -3.67 9.64 -1.59
N LYS A 41 -3.02 10.80 -1.79
CA LYS A 41 -1.65 10.90 -2.32
C LYS A 41 -0.67 10.30 -1.32
N LEU A 42 -0.85 10.65 -0.05
CA LEU A 42 -0.02 10.18 1.03
C LEU A 42 -0.11 8.66 1.23
N LEU A 43 -1.33 8.10 1.16
CA LEU A 43 -1.56 6.66 1.23
C LEU A 43 -0.97 5.92 0.03
N LYS A 44 -1.11 6.48 -1.18
CA LYS A 44 -0.55 5.92 -2.41
C LYS A 44 0.97 5.78 -2.31
N GLU A 45 1.66 6.83 -1.87
CA GLU A 45 3.11 6.81 -1.65
C GLU A 45 3.49 5.72 -0.63
N ALA A 46 2.78 5.64 0.51
CA ALA A 46 3.03 4.63 1.53
C ALA A 46 2.83 3.18 1.03
N VAL A 47 1.88 2.96 0.10
CA VAL A 47 1.68 1.66 -0.55
C VAL A 47 2.85 1.30 -1.47
N ILE A 48 3.33 2.25 -2.26
CA ILE A 48 4.47 2.03 -3.18
C ILE A 48 5.75 1.74 -2.39
N GLU A 49 6.01 2.50 -1.34
CA GLU A 49 7.12 2.26 -0.42
C GLU A 49 7.02 0.86 0.20
N TYR A 50 5.81 0.41 0.58
CA TYR A 50 5.59 -0.96 1.06
C TYR A 50 5.97 -2.03 0.09
N VAL A 51 5.52 -1.86 -1.14
CA VAL A 51 5.83 -2.79 -2.22
C VAL A 51 7.35 -2.80 -2.48
N ASN A 52 7.97 -1.64 -2.60
CA ASN A 52 9.39 -1.53 -2.93
C ASN A 52 10.30 -2.03 -1.81
N PHE A 53 9.96 -1.79 -0.55
CA PHE A 53 10.68 -2.40 0.56
C PHE A 53 10.65 -3.93 0.52
N ARG A 54 9.49 -4.53 0.19
CA ARG A 54 9.37 -5.99 0.07
C ARG A 54 10.19 -6.54 -1.10
N ARG A 55 10.30 -5.77 -2.18
CA ARG A 55 11.10 -6.11 -3.36
C ARG A 55 12.60 -5.99 -3.12
N GLN A 56 13.05 -4.95 -2.41
CA GLN A 56 14.44 -4.82 -1.97
C GLN A 56 14.88 -6.02 -1.12
N LYS A 57 14.02 -6.47 -0.18
CA LYS A 57 14.28 -7.68 0.62
C LYS A 57 14.42 -8.96 -0.21
N THR A 58 13.83 -9.01 -1.39
CA THR A 58 13.90 -10.15 -2.32
C THR A 58 14.82 -9.89 -3.51
N ARG A 59 15.66 -8.83 -3.44
CA ARG A 59 16.60 -8.41 -4.49
C ARG A 59 15.93 -8.24 -5.87
N LYS A 60 14.73 -7.66 -5.88
CA LYS A 60 13.98 -7.33 -7.11
C LYS A 60 14.06 -5.83 -7.39
N ASN A 61 14.01 -5.47 -8.68
CA ASN A 61 14.01 -4.09 -9.15
C ASN A 61 12.85 -3.30 -8.53
N GLN A 62 13.02 -2.02 -8.26
CA GLN A 62 11.93 -1.20 -7.76
C GLN A 62 10.82 -1.04 -8.82
N ILE A 63 9.59 -0.94 -8.35
CA ILE A 63 8.43 -0.64 -9.17
C ILE A 63 8.16 0.87 -9.12
N GLN A 64 7.84 1.44 -10.27
CA GLN A 64 7.51 2.85 -10.44
C GLN A 64 5.99 3.08 -10.49
N SER A 65 5.54 4.20 -9.92
CA SER A 65 4.15 4.65 -10.10
C SER A 65 3.90 5.00 -11.56
N ASN A 66 2.72 4.64 -12.09
CA ASN A 66 2.34 5.01 -13.44
C ASN A 66 0.96 5.67 -13.48
N LEU A 67 0.91 6.94 -13.88
CA LEU A 67 -0.31 7.76 -13.91
C LEU A 67 -1.36 7.26 -14.90
N TYR A 68 -0.94 6.60 -15.99
CA TYR A 68 -1.89 6.03 -16.94
C TYR A 68 -2.54 4.76 -16.37
N LEU A 69 -1.80 3.93 -15.63
CA LEU A 69 -2.40 2.83 -14.89
C LEU A 69 -3.41 3.35 -13.84
N ASP A 70 -3.11 4.47 -13.18
CA ASP A 70 -4.06 5.13 -12.28
C ASP A 70 -5.32 5.59 -13.03
N SER A 71 -5.15 6.23 -14.19
CA SER A 71 -6.26 6.77 -14.99
C SER A 71 -7.19 5.66 -15.48
N ILE A 72 -6.64 4.50 -15.85
CA ILE A 72 -7.43 3.32 -16.22
C ILE A 72 -8.33 2.92 -15.04
N ILE A 73 -7.78 2.76 -13.84
CA ILE A 73 -8.56 2.38 -12.65
C ILE A 73 -9.62 3.47 -12.36
N GLY A 74 -9.25 4.75 -12.50
CA GLY A 74 -10.11 5.92 -12.33
C GLY A 74 -11.34 5.89 -13.22
N GLN A 75 -11.15 5.64 -14.52
CA GLN A 75 -12.24 5.51 -15.49
C GLN A 75 -13.18 4.36 -15.14
N PHE A 76 -12.64 3.21 -14.72
CA PHE A 76 -13.46 2.07 -14.32
C PHE A 76 -14.26 2.32 -13.05
N ASN A 77 -13.65 2.94 -12.06
CA ASN A 77 -14.33 3.29 -10.81
C ASN A 77 -15.45 4.31 -11.03
N THR A 78 -15.24 5.27 -11.93
CA THR A 78 -16.26 6.26 -12.30
C THR A 78 -17.42 5.58 -13.04
N LYS A 79 -17.11 4.81 -14.10
CA LYS A 79 -18.12 4.11 -14.91
C LYS A 79 -18.95 3.09 -14.13
N TYR A 80 -18.39 2.52 -13.08
CA TYR A 80 -19.03 1.46 -12.28
C TYR A 80 -19.17 1.82 -10.80
N LYS A 81 -19.31 3.11 -10.47
CA LYS A 81 -19.34 3.63 -9.08
C LYS A 81 -20.21 2.81 -8.12
N ASN A 82 -21.40 2.42 -8.58
CA ASN A 82 -22.41 1.72 -7.79
C ASN A 82 -22.25 0.18 -7.72
N LYS A 83 -21.21 -0.37 -8.35
CA LYS A 83 -20.94 -1.82 -8.30
C LYS A 83 -20.02 -2.18 -7.15
N ASP A 84 -20.20 -3.40 -6.65
CA ASP A 84 -19.30 -4.04 -5.70
C ASP A 84 -17.88 -4.17 -6.26
N LEU A 85 -16.88 -4.16 -5.36
CA LEU A 85 -15.46 -4.26 -5.69
C LEU A 85 -15.14 -5.47 -6.58
N TYR A 86 -15.80 -6.61 -6.33
CA TYR A 86 -15.61 -7.81 -7.13
C TYR A 86 -16.07 -7.63 -8.59
N LYS A 87 -17.28 -7.09 -8.82
CA LYS A 87 -17.75 -6.77 -10.18
C LYS A 87 -16.90 -5.70 -10.87
N LYS A 88 -16.47 -4.66 -10.13
CA LYS A 88 -15.51 -3.65 -10.64
C LYS A 88 -14.24 -4.31 -11.17
N ARG A 89 -13.60 -5.18 -10.36
CA ARG A 89 -12.41 -5.96 -10.77
C ARG A 89 -12.65 -6.79 -12.03
N LYS A 90 -13.76 -7.54 -12.11
CA LYS A 90 -14.06 -8.40 -13.27
C LYS A 90 -14.11 -7.58 -14.56
N LYS A 91 -14.70 -6.38 -14.51
CA LYS A 91 -14.80 -5.47 -15.65
C LYS A 91 -13.48 -4.78 -15.99
N VAL A 92 -12.69 -4.37 -15.00
CA VAL A 92 -11.33 -3.86 -15.23
C VAL A 92 -10.52 -4.92 -15.99
N ARG A 93 -10.57 -6.19 -15.56
CA ARG A 93 -9.79 -7.27 -16.22
C ARG A 93 -10.13 -7.48 -17.69
N GLN A 94 -11.42 -7.46 -18.04
CA GLN A 94 -11.88 -7.70 -19.42
C GLN A 94 -11.39 -6.60 -20.37
N ASN A 95 -11.48 -5.34 -19.94
CA ASN A 95 -11.22 -4.18 -20.78
C ASN A 95 -9.78 -3.65 -20.69
N PHE A 96 -8.94 -4.25 -19.83
CA PHE A 96 -7.55 -3.83 -19.66
C PHE A 96 -6.63 -4.50 -20.70
N TYR A 97 -6.89 -5.75 -21.11
CA TYR A 97 -6.09 -6.39 -22.18
C TYR A 97 -6.13 -5.57 -23.48
N SER A 98 -7.27 -4.94 -23.80
CA SER A 98 -7.40 -4.08 -24.98
C SER A 98 -6.71 -2.72 -24.84
N LYS A 99 -6.48 -2.21 -23.61
CA LYS A 99 -5.80 -0.92 -23.34
C LYS A 99 -4.31 -1.05 -23.02
N ALA A 100 -3.81 -2.28 -22.87
CA ALA A 100 -2.42 -2.54 -22.50
C ALA A 100 -1.44 -2.28 -23.65
N TRP A 101 -1.86 -2.47 -24.90
CA TRP A 101 -1.06 -2.14 -26.09
C TRP A 101 -0.73 -0.64 -26.16
N ASP A 102 -1.69 0.23 -25.84
CA ASP A 102 -1.51 1.69 -25.82
C ASP A 102 -0.44 2.16 -24.80
N LEU A 103 -0.04 1.31 -23.86
CA LEU A 103 0.98 1.57 -22.84
C LEU A 103 2.41 1.19 -23.26
N GLY A 104 2.61 0.79 -24.52
CA GLY A 104 3.89 0.30 -25.02
C GLY A 104 4.23 -1.11 -24.50
N TYR A 105 3.23 -1.83 -24.00
CA TYR A 105 3.40 -3.21 -23.57
C TYR A 105 2.99 -4.18 -24.68
N THR A 106 3.98 -4.80 -25.31
CA THR A 106 3.79 -5.77 -26.39
C THR A 106 3.50 -7.20 -25.88
N ASN A 107 4.05 -7.56 -24.70
CA ASN A 107 3.86 -8.84 -24.00
C ASN A 107 3.66 -8.64 -22.49
N SER A 108 2.76 -7.74 -22.10
CA SER A 108 2.48 -7.54 -20.67
C SER A 108 1.52 -8.57 -20.11
N TRP A 109 1.82 -9.04 -18.91
CA TRP A 109 0.80 -9.53 -18.00
C TRP A 109 0.45 -8.41 -17.02
N PHE A 110 -0.81 -8.39 -16.59
CA PHE A 110 -1.26 -7.47 -15.56
C PHE A 110 -2.03 -8.21 -14.49
N LYS A 111 -1.93 -7.70 -13.26
CA LYS A 111 -2.66 -8.23 -12.12
C LYS A 111 -3.36 -7.10 -11.39
N ILE A 112 -4.68 -7.14 -11.42
CA ILE A 112 -5.53 -6.26 -10.63
C ILE A 112 -5.73 -6.89 -9.25
N MET A 113 -5.44 -6.08 -8.24
CA MET A 113 -5.57 -6.42 -6.83
C MET A 113 -6.52 -5.42 -6.17
N TYR A 114 -7.24 -5.89 -5.17
CA TYR A 114 -8.16 -5.04 -4.41
C TYR A 114 -8.15 -5.42 -2.93
N SER A 115 -8.34 -4.44 -2.06
CA SER A 115 -8.53 -4.61 -0.63
C SER A 115 -9.41 -3.53 -0.06
N GLU A 116 -9.94 -3.81 1.12
CA GLU A 116 -10.68 -2.85 1.92
C GLU A 116 -10.18 -2.94 3.37
N SER A 117 -10.04 -1.80 4.04
CA SER A 117 -9.71 -1.76 5.46
C SER A 117 -10.16 -0.49 6.15
N SER A 118 -10.46 -0.59 7.45
CA SER A 118 -10.65 0.59 8.28
C SER A 118 -9.33 1.29 8.58
N THR A 119 -9.40 2.61 8.79
CA THR A 119 -8.26 3.41 9.30
C THR A 119 -8.05 3.22 10.79
N LEU A 120 -9.00 2.63 11.52
CA LEU A 120 -8.88 2.36 12.95
C LEU A 120 -8.37 0.95 13.23
N LEU A 121 -7.74 0.77 14.38
CA LEU A 121 -7.28 -0.52 14.92
C LEU A 121 -8.45 -1.34 15.51
N VAL A 122 -9.50 -1.56 14.71
CA VAL A 122 -10.66 -2.37 15.12
C VAL A 122 -10.27 -3.85 15.22
N SER A 123 -10.64 -4.51 16.32
CA SER A 123 -10.29 -5.89 16.65
C SER A 123 -11.49 -6.67 17.19
N GLY A 124 -12.50 -6.93 16.34
CA GLY A 124 -13.65 -7.78 16.67
C GLY A 124 -14.61 -7.25 17.76
N LYS A 125 -14.19 -6.25 18.54
CA LYS A 125 -15.02 -5.55 19.52
C LYS A 125 -15.96 -4.56 18.81
N SER A 126 -17.15 -4.38 19.38
CA SER A 126 -18.09 -3.35 18.96
C SER A 126 -17.48 -1.96 19.12
N ILE A 127 -17.88 -1.05 18.23
CA ILE A 127 -17.49 0.36 18.25
C ILE A 127 -18.72 1.22 17.99
N TYR A 128 -18.68 2.46 18.48
CA TYR A 128 -19.71 3.46 18.19
C TYR A 128 -19.08 4.84 18.04
N PHE A 129 -19.73 5.72 17.30
CA PHE A 129 -19.31 7.11 17.19
C PHE A 129 -19.77 7.92 18.41
N ASN A 130 -18.82 8.57 19.08
CA ASN A 130 -19.03 9.50 20.17
C ASN A 130 -18.80 10.93 19.67
N SER A 131 -19.86 11.76 19.70
CA SER A 131 -19.83 13.15 19.25
C SER A 131 -19.01 14.05 20.18
N GLU A 132 -19.01 13.79 21.49
CA GLU A 132 -18.28 14.60 22.48
C GLU A 132 -16.76 14.49 22.30
N LEU A 133 -16.29 13.27 22.00
CA LEU A 133 -14.88 13.00 21.74
C LEU A 133 -14.51 13.12 20.25
N ASN A 134 -15.48 13.47 19.40
CA ASN A 134 -15.37 13.52 17.94
C ASN A 134 -14.64 12.30 17.35
N GLY A 135 -15.09 11.09 17.71
CA GLY A 135 -14.40 9.87 17.31
C GLY A 135 -15.08 8.57 17.68
N PHE A 136 -14.56 7.46 17.15
CA PHE A 136 -15.07 6.13 17.47
C PHE A 136 -14.48 5.63 18.78
N CYS A 137 -15.34 5.10 19.65
CA CYS A 137 -14.97 4.49 20.93
C CYS A 137 -15.28 3.00 20.95
N TRP A 138 -14.61 2.25 21.82
CA TRP A 138 -14.90 0.84 22.06
C TRP A 138 -16.22 0.63 22.82
N GLY A 139 -16.92 -0.45 22.50
CA GLY A 139 -18.14 -0.88 23.18
C GLY A 139 -19.42 -0.51 22.44
N THR A 140 -20.53 -0.54 23.17
CA THR A 140 -21.84 -0.07 22.69
C THR A 140 -22.30 1.14 23.50
N LYS A 141 -23.12 2.01 22.89
CA LYS A 141 -23.71 3.15 23.61
C LYS A 141 -24.49 2.73 24.86
N LYS A 142 -25.15 1.56 24.82
CA LYS A 142 -25.94 1.03 25.93
C LYS A 142 -25.05 0.56 27.09
N SER A 143 -24.05 -0.28 26.79
CA SER A 143 -23.14 -0.83 27.81
C SER A 143 -22.35 0.23 28.59
N LEU A 144 -22.04 1.37 27.97
CA LEU A 144 -21.33 2.47 28.63
C LEU A 144 -22.24 3.48 29.33
N ARG A 145 -23.56 3.42 29.12
CA ARG A 145 -24.51 4.15 29.96
C ARG A 145 -24.75 3.41 31.27
N ASP A 146 -24.79 2.08 31.18
CA ASP A 146 -25.06 1.20 32.31
C ASP A 146 -23.83 1.00 33.22
N THR A 147 -22.65 1.42 32.77
CA THR A 147 -21.39 1.34 33.50
C THR A 147 -20.77 2.72 33.58
N ASN A 148 -20.32 3.19 34.74
CA ASN A 148 -19.64 4.49 34.93
C ASN A 148 -18.24 4.55 34.24
N ILE A 149 -18.02 3.77 33.19
CA ILE A 149 -16.76 3.63 32.47
C ILE A 149 -16.63 4.78 31.47
N LYS A 150 -15.51 5.51 31.56
CA LYS A 150 -15.19 6.57 30.59
C LYS A 150 -14.98 5.97 29.20
N PRO A 151 -15.58 6.56 28.14
CA PRO A 151 -15.36 6.10 26.77
C PRO A 151 -13.89 6.15 26.37
N ILE A 152 -13.40 5.07 25.73
CA ILE A 152 -12.01 4.97 25.25
C ILE A 152 -12.01 5.02 23.71
N LEU A 153 -11.31 6.01 23.15
CA LEU A 153 -11.14 6.15 21.70
C LEU A 153 -10.39 4.97 21.10
N VAL A 154 -10.86 4.53 19.93
CA VAL A 154 -10.19 3.50 19.14
C VAL A 154 -8.95 4.12 18.48
N PRO A 155 -7.75 3.52 18.65
CA PRO A 155 -6.54 4.07 18.06
C PRO A 155 -6.61 4.12 16.52
N LYS A 156 -6.18 5.24 15.95
CA LYS A 156 -6.00 5.42 14.50
C LYS A 156 -4.74 4.67 14.03
N LEU A 157 -4.80 4.09 12.84
CA LEU A 157 -3.62 3.55 12.14
C LEU A 157 -2.81 4.71 11.56
N THR A 158 -1.50 4.54 11.48
CA THR A 158 -0.68 5.37 10.60
C THR A 158 -0.90 4.96 9.14
N TYR A 159 -0.63 5.86 8.20
CA TYR A 159 -0.68 5.54 6.75
C TYR A 159 0.17 4.32 6.39
N ARG A 160 1.32 4.14 7.07
CA ARG A 160 2.17 2.97 6.91
C ARG A 160 1.49 1.68 7.36
N GLN A 161 0.88 1.69 8.53
CA GLN A 161 0.17 0.50 9.04
C GLN A 161 -1.03 0.18 8.14
N LEU A 162 -1.75 1.20 7.68
CA LEU A 162 -2.86 1.06 6.75
C LEU A 162 -2.39 0.47 5.40
N ALA A 163 -1.33 1.02 4.80
CA ALA A 163 -0.74 0.51 3.56
C ALA A 163 -0.31 -0.96 3.68
N LYS A 164 0.41 -1.31 4.76
CA LYS A 164 0.79 -2.71 5.05
C LYS A 164 -0.44 -3.61 5.13
N ARG A 165 -1.49 -3.17 5.81
CA ARG A 165 -2.73 -3.94 6.02
C ARG A 165 -3.47 -4.15 4.70
N LEU A 166 -3.65 -3.08 3.92
CA LEU A 166 -4.29 -3.12 2.61
C LEU A 166 -3.54 -4.02 1.63
N VAL A 167 -2.21 -3.91 1.54
CA VAL A 167 -1.43 -4.75 0.61
C VAL A 167 -1.43 -6.20 1.07
N SER A 168 -1.29 -6.47 2.37
CA SER A 168 -1.23 -7.86 2.88
C SER A 168 -2.57 -8.59 2.77
N ARG A 169 -3.69 -7.87 2.89
CA ARG A 169 -5.05 -8.43 2.79
C ARG A 169 -5.65 -8.34 1.39
N SER A 170 -4.89 -7.83 0.42
CA SER A 170 -5.39 -7.69 -0.93
C SER A 170 -5.64 -9.04 -1.58
N LEU A 171 -6.70 -9.10 -2.39
CA LEU A 171 -7.09 -10.25 -3.17
C LEU A 171 -6.67 -10.07 -4.64
N PRO A 172 -6.41 -11.18 -5.36
CA PRO A 172 -6.41 -12.57 -4.89
C PRO A 172 -5.24 -12.87 -3.94
N GLY A 173 -5.37 -13.82 -3.00
CA GLY A 173 -4.35 -14.11 -1.97
C GLY A 173 -2.93 -14.44 -2.48
N SER A 174 -2.74 -14.61 -3.79
CA SER A 174 -1.43 -14.73 -4.47
C SER A 174 -0.68 -13.39 -4.65
N ASN A 175 -1.15 -12.28 -4.07
CA ASN A 175 -0.56 -10.95 -4.28
C ASN A 175 0.93 -10.86 -3.92
N ARG A 176 1.38 -11.60 -2.91
CA ARG A 176 2.81 -11.69 -2.58
C ARG A 176 3.65 -12.26 -3.73
N ARG A 177 3.12 -13.20 -4.51
CA ARG A 177 3.83 -13.78 -5.66
C ARG A 177 3.94 -12.77 -6.79
N TRP A 178 2.84 -12.10 -7.12
CA TRP A 178 2.78 -11.16 -8.24
C TRP A 178 3.63 -9.92 -7.99
N ILE A 179 3.52 -9.30 -6.82
CA ILE A 179 4.32 -8.11 -6.45
C ILE A 179 5.82 -8.41 -6.47
N ASN A 180 6.25 -9.65 -6.20
CA ASN A 180 7.68 -10.02 -6.19
C ASN A 180 8.15 -10.67 -7.50
N THR A 181 7.31 -10.70 -8.54
CA THR A 181 7.71 -11.24 -9.84
C THR A 181 8.71 -10.29 -10.51
N SER A 182 9.79 -10.85 -11.09
CA SER A 182 10.91 -10.05 -11.63
C SER A 182 10.48 -9.12 -12.77
N GLY A 183 9.55 -9.56 -13.62
CA GLY A 183 9.10 -8.77 -14.78
C GLY A 183 8.23 -7.57 -14.43
N VAL A 184 7.75 -7.42 -13.18
CA VAL A 184 6.92 -6.28 -12.77
C VAL A 184 7.78 -5.04 -12.56
N ASP A 185 7.43 -3.96 -13.24
CA ASP A 185 8.12 -2.68 -13.22
C ASP A 185 7.20 -1.48 -12.92
N LYS A 186 5.88 -1.59 -13.16
CA LYS A 186 4.94 -0.48 -12.96
C LYS A 186 3.76 -0.86 -12.05
N ILE A 187 3.28 0.13 -11.30
CA ILE A 187 2.06 0.04 -10.48
C ILE A 187 1.17 1.26 -10.69
N GLY A 188 -0.13 1.02 -10.87
CA GLY A 188 -1.18 2.02 -10.73
C GLY A 188 -2.00 1.74 -9.48
N ILE A 189 -2.40 2.78 -8.76
CA ILE A 189 -3.11 2.72 -7.48
C ILE A 189 -4.21 3.75 -7.49
N GLN A 190 -5.41 3.31 -7.12
CA GLN A 190 -6.51 4.16 -6.74
C GLN A 190 -6.97 3.86 -5.33
N VAL A 191 -7.21 4.92 -4.57
CA VAL A 191 -7.76 4.90 -3.23
C VAL A 191 -9.16 5.52 -3.30
N ASN A 192 -10.15 4.85 -2.73
CA ASN A 192 -11.47 5.42 -2.51
C ASN A 192 -11.82 5.33 -1.01
N VAL A 193 -12.51 6.34 -0.51
CA VAL A 193 -13.11 6.31 0.84
C VAL A 193 -14.58 5.93 0.68
N ASN A 194 -14.99 4.88 1.38
CA ASN A 194 -16.37 4.42 1.43
C ASN A 194 -16.99 4.82 2.78
N GLU A 195 -17.80 5.87 2.72
CA GLU A 195 -18.46 6.47 3.89
C GLU A 195 -19.90 5.96 4.08
N LYS A 196 -20.29 4.89 3.37
CA LYS A 196 -21.66 4.40 3.39
C LYS A 196 -22.09 4.00 4.82
N GLY A 197 -23.03 4.75 5.37
CA GLY A 197 -23.58 4.52 6.71
C GLY A 197 -22.85 5.26 7.84
N PHE A 198 -21.89 6.14 7.54
CA PHE A 198 -21.34 7.08 8.51
C PHE A 198 -22.44 8.03 9.04
N PRO A 199 -22.47 8.40 10.33
CA PRO A 199 -21.52 8.06 11.40
C PRO A 199 -21.79 6.75 12.14
N TYR A 200 -22.87 6.04 11.83
CA TYR A 200 -23.22 4.78 12.52
C TYR A 200 -22.30 3.62 12.16
N LYS A 201 -21.69 3.67 10.98
CA LYS A 201 -20.69 2.72 10.48
C LYS A 201 -19.37 3.43 10.26
N LEU A 202 -18.27 2.76 10.61
CA LEU A 202 -16.92 3.25 10.36
C LEU A 202 -16.65 3.29 8.85
N PRO A 203 -16.14 4.41 8.29
CA PRO A 203 -15.74 4.46 6.89
C PRO A 203 -14.63 3.45 6.61
N SER A 204 -14.66 2.88 5.41
CA SER A 204 -13.66 1.93 4.95
C SER A 204 -12.86 2.50 3.78
N ILE A 205 -11.58 2.17 3.73
CA ILE A 205 -10.67 2.59 2.67
C ILE A 205 -10.55 1.45 1.69
N GLU A 206 -11.03 1.67 0.48
CA GLU A 206 -10.91 0.75 -0.65
C GLU A 206 -9.62 1.08 -1.42
N LEU A 207 -8.78 0.06 -1.62
CA LEU A 207 -7.58 0.14 -2.44
C LEU A 207 -7.75 -0.77 -3.65
N ILE A 208 -7.63 -0.20 -4.83
CA ILE A 208 -7.51 -0.98 -6.08
C ILE A 208 -6.15 -0.63 -6.67
N PHE A 209 -5.36 -1.64 -6.98
CA PHE A 209 -4.08 -1.41 -7.65
C PHE A 209 -3.82 -2.44 -8.73
N ILE A 210 -3.12 -2.00 -9.77
CA ILE A 210 -2.73 -2.80 -10.92
C ILE A 210 -1.22 -2.84 -10.93
N VAL A 211 -0.65 -4.04 -10.94
CA VAL A 211 0.77 -4.22 -11.28
C VAL A 211 0.88 -4.72 -12.71
N SER A 212 1.88 -4.22 -13.43
CA SER A 212 2.17 -4.61 -14.80
C SER A 212 3.68 -4.72 -15.02
N GLY A 213 4.04 -5.43 -16.09
CA GLY A 213 5.40 -5.77 -16.41
C GLY A 213 5.51 -6.53 -17.71
N ASN A 214 6.67 -6.43 -18.36
CA ASN A 214 6.97 -7.21 -19.56
C ASN A 214 7.26 -8.68 -19.19
N VAL A 215 6.60 -9.62 -19.86
CA VAL A 215 7.12 -10.99 -19.99
C VAL A 215 8.14 -10.94 -21.12
N MET A 216 9.43 -10.94 -20.80
CA MET A 216 10.40 -11.45 -21.77
C MET A 216 9.98 -12.90 -22.06
N PRO A 217 9.70 -13.31 -23.31
CA PRO A 217 9.54 -14.72 -23.61
C PRO A 217 10.81 -15.43 -23.11
N THR A 218 10.63 -16.39 -22.21
CA THR A 218 11.73 -17.25 -21.78
C THR A 218 12.03 -18.18 -22.96
N LYS A 219 12.95 -17.71 -23.82
CA LYS A 219 13.43 -18.29 -25.07
C LYS A 219 12.48 -18.13 -26.27
N LEU A 220 12.98 -17.46 -27.30
CA LEU A 220 12.61 -17.68 -28.70
C LEU A 220 13.41 -18.87 -29.22
#